data_AF-A0A537UDU6-F1
#
_entry.id   AF-A0A537UDU6-F1
#
_cell.length_a   1.000
_cell.length_b   1.000
_cell.length_c   1.000
_cell.angle_alpha   90.00
_cell.angle_beta   90.00
_cell.angle_gamma   90.00
#
_symmetry.space_group_name_H-M   'P 1'
#
loop_
_entity.id
_entity.type
_entity.pdbx_description
1 polymer ?
#
loop_
_entity_poly.entity_id
_entity_poly.type
_entity_poly.pdbx_seq_one_letter_code
_entity_poly.pdbx_strand_id
1 'polypeptide(L)'
;MYACRCRSAATIGNRRGTVSPPSRLAGLTVAPASGGLTTLGNRRACLLRCAVVRASGKLTNAPTDLRVAVAGLGAIGTKVAEALDQGINGLVLSAVSVLNPEKHRSWLGKLTSKPAVLPIEALSDAADIVIECAPSKLMRSIVAPFVESGKTAVVLSAGALLDHEDLIELAKHNGGQIVVPTGALIGLDAVTAAAVGKIQSVRMVTRKPILGLAGAPYIVENSIDIERITEPLRIFEGTAREAAKGFPANLNVAVALSLAGIGPDQTRLEIWADPTVTRNVHRIEVESDSARFSMAIENIPSENPRTGRITALSVIAYLRKQRASLRVGT
;
A
#
# COMPACT_ATOMS: atom_id res chain seq x y z
N MET A 1 9.10 -43.15 -19.26
CA MET A 1 8.12 -42.79 -18.20
C MET A 1 8.42 -41.35 -17.82
N TYR A 2 7.50 -40.38 -17.78
CA TYR A 2 6.03 -40.41 -17.81
C TYR A 2 5.44 -39.96 -19.16
N ALA A 3 4.16 -40.26 -19.42
CA ALA A 3 3.44 -39.83 -20.61
C ALA A 3 2.25 -38.93 -20.24
N CYS A 4 2.17 -37.75 -20.85
CA CYS A 4 1.04 -36.83 -20.67
C CYS A 4 -0.12 -37.23 -21.59
N ARG A 5 -1.31 -37.52 -21.01
CA ARG A 5 -2.53 -37.82 -21.77
C ARG A 5 -3.52 -36.66 -21.67
N CYS A 6 -3.64 -35.86 -22.72
CA CYS A 6 -4.84 -35.03 -22.91
C CYS A 6 -6.00 -35.93 -23.34
N ARG A 7 -7.12 -35.90 -22.62
CA ARG A 7 -8.41 -36.42 -23.13
C ARG A 7 -9.28 -35.23 -23.52
N SER A 8 -9.67 -35.20 -24.79
CA SER A 8 -10.82 -34.43 -25.25
C SER A 8 -12.10 -35.18 -24.91
N ALA A 9 -13.15 -34.46 -24.53
CA ALA A 9 -14.51 -34.95 -24.51
C ALA A 9 -15.44 -33.79 -24.93
N ALA A 10 -15.93 -33.86 -26.16
CA ALA A 10 -17.00 -32.98 -26.63
C ALA A 10 -18.35 -33.49 -26.11
N THR A 11 -19.31 -32.59 -25.88
CA THR A 11 -20.72 -32.98 -25.78
C THR A 11 -21.57 -31.89 -26.43
N ILE A 12 -22.54 -32.33 -27.24
CA ILE A 12 -23.30 -31.49 -28.16
C ILE A 12 -24.54 -30.94 -27.47
N GLY A 13 -24.76 -29.63 -27.53
CA GLY A 13 -25.96 -28.94 -27.04
C GLY A 13 -26.53 -28.01 -28.11
N ASN A 14 -27.58 -28.46 -28.80
CA ASN A 14 -28.14 -27.82 -29.99
C ASN A 14 -29.18 -26.74 -29.63
N ARG A 15 -28.97 -25.47 -30.01
CA ARG A 15 -30.04 -24.47 -30.17
C ARG A 15 -29.80 -23.58 -31.38
N ARG A 16 -30.87 -23.38 -32.17
CA ARG A 16 -30.90 -22.57 -33.40
C ARG A 16 -31.03 -21.09 -33.04
N GLY A 17 -30.36 -20.22 -33.79
CA GLY A 17 -30.50 -18.77 -33.73
C GLY A 17 -29.94 -18.12 -35.00
N THR A 18 -30.81 -17.58 -35.85
CA THR A 18 -30.50 -17.05 -37.19
C THR A 18 -30.17 -15.56 -37.17
N VAL A 19 -29.01 -15.13 -37.69
CA VAL A 19 -28.81 -13.81 -38.34
C VAL A 19 -27.64 -13.89 -39.34
N SER A 20 -27.83 -13.30 -40.53
CA SER A 20 -26.80 -12.91 -41.52
C SER A 20 -27.27 -11.64 -42.25
N PRO A 21 -26.43 -10.93 -43.01
CA PRO A 21 -25.18 -10.25 -42.63
C PRO A 21 -25.28 -8.71 -42.91
N PRO A 22 -24.26 -7.91 -42.58
CA PRO A 22 -23.20 -7.58 -43.56
C PRO A 22 -21.79 -7.48 -42.88
N SER A 23 -20.66 -7.10 -43.51
CA SER A 23 -20.39 -6.51 -44.83
C SER A 23 -19.12 -7.08 -45.50
N ARG A 24 -18.70 -6.50 -46.63
CA ARG A 24 -17.53 -6.88 -47.46
C ARG A 24 -16.21 -6.25 -47.00
N LEU A 25 -15.17 -7.08 -46.92
CA LEU A 25 -13.77 -6.70 -47.20
C LEU A 25 -13.38 -7.39 -48.53
N ALA A 26 -12.80 -6.65 -49.48
CA ALA A 26 -12.11 -7.23 -50.63
C ALA A 26 -11.14 -6.22 -51.24
N GLY A 27 -9.86 -6.59 -51.30
CA GLY A 27 -8.80 -5.82 -51.95
C GLY A 27 -7.61 -6.73 -52.25
N LEU A 28 -7.67 -7.39 -53.41
CA LEU A 28 -6.60 -7.74 -54.35
C LEU A 28 -5.20 -8.17 -53.83
N THR A 29 -4.45 -9.09 -54.42
CA THR A 29 -4.65 -10.21 -55.39
C THR A 29 -3.25 -10.82 -55.56
N VAL A 30 -3.10 -12.15 -55.60
CA VAL A 30 -1.96 -12.78 -56.29
C VAL A 30 -2.49 -14.00 -57.05
N ALA A 31 -2.18 -14.05 -58.34
CA ALA A 31 -2.57 -15.10 -59.28
C ALA A 31 -1.34 -16.00 -59.61
N PRO A 32 -1.42 -17.03 -60.47
CA PRO A 32 -1.11 -18.39 -60.02
C PRO A 32 0.09 -19.03 -60.73
N ALA A 33 0.50 -20.21 -60.26
CA ALA A 33 1.33 -21.13 -61.03
C ALA A 33 0.86 -22.59 -60.82
N SER A 34 0.58 -23.27 -61.92
CA SER A 34 0.06 -24.64 -62.01
C SER A 34 1.17 -25.70 -61.94
N GLY A 35 0.85 -26.87 -61.36
CA GLY A 35 1.69 -28.08 -61.45
C GLY A 35 0.95 -29.30 -60.88
N GLY A 36 0.76 -30.34 -61.68
CA GLY A 36 -0.08 -31.49 -61.32
C GLY A 36 0.55 -32.45 -60.31
N LEU A 37 -0.29 -33.13 -59.52
CA LEU A 37 0.12 -34.27 -58.69
C LEU A 37 -0.01 -35.58 -59.47
N THR A 38 1.06 -36.35 -59.53
CA THR A 38 1.02 -37.81 -59.79
C THR A 38 1.81 -38.57 -58.73
N THR A 39 1.12 -39.54 -58.12
CA THR A 39 1.63 -40.82 -57.56
C THR A 39 2.86 -40.87 -56.64
N LEU A 40 2.60 -41.37 -55.43
CA LEU A 40 3.40 -42.31 -54.61
C LEU A 40 4.94 -42.34 -54.75
N GLY A 41 5.65 -42.22 -53.62
CA GLY A 41 6.89 -42.98 -53.44
C GLY A 41 7.90 -42.47 -52.41
N ASN A 42 8.21 -43.34 -51.45
CA ASN A 42 9.46 -43.42 -50.68
C ASN A 42 9.91 -42.28 -49.73
N ARG A 43 10.09 -42.74 -48.48
CA ARG A 43 10.86 -42.13 -47.39
C ARG A 43 12.26 -41.71 -47.85
N ARG A 44 12.71 -40.50 -47.47
CA ARG A 44 14.12 -40.18 -47.18
C ARG A 44 14.21 -39.11 -46.10
N ALA A 45 15.27 -39.16 -45.29
CA ALA A 45 15.41 -38.37 -44.07
C ALA A 45 15.69 -36.89 -44.36
N CYS A 46 15.05 -35.98 -43.61
CA CYS A 46 15.40 -34.57 -43.58
C CYS A 46 16.27 -34.28 -42.34
N LEU A 47 17.57 -34.10 -42.57
CA LEU A 47 18.54 -33.67 -41.56
C LEU A 47 18.35 -32.17 -41.28
N LEU A 48 17.52 -31.82 -40.29
CA LEU A 48 17.50 -30.45 -39.77
C LEU A 48 18.78 -30.17 -38.98
N ARG A 49 19.67 -29.37 -39.57
CA ARG A 49 20.82 -28.79 -38.87
C ARG A 49 20.32 -27.87 -37.75
N CYS A 50 20.46 -28.26 -36.49
CA CYS A 50 20.38 -27.32 -35.38
C CYS A 50 21.57 -26.38 -35.45
N ALA A 51 21.36 -25.15 -35.93
CA ALA A 51 22.33 -24.07 -35.79
C ALA A 51 22.42 -23.70 -34.30
N VAL A 52 23.55 -24.03 -33.66
CA VAL A 52 23.83 -23.59 -32.28
C VAL A 52 24.12 -22.09 -32.31
N VAL A 53 23.08 -21.29 -32.12
CA VAL A 53 23.24 -19.88 -31.78
C VAL A 53 23.86 -19.83 -30.38
N ARG A 54 25.17 -19.56 -30.32
CA ARG A 54 25.84 -19.18 -29.06
C ARG A 54 25.27 -17.84 -28.61
N ALA A 55 24.19 -17.86 -27.85
CA ALA A 55 23.79 -16.73 -27.04
C ALA A 55 24.90 -16.46 -26.03
N SER A 56 25.66 -15.39 -26.26
CA SER A 56 26.60 -14.85 -25.28
C SER A 56 25.80 -14.43 -24.05
N GLY A 57 25.85 -15.27 -23.01
CA GLY A 57 25.08 -15.08 -21.80
C GLY A 57 25.49 -13.78 -21.10
N LYS A 58 24.67 -12.73 -21.24
CA LYS A 58 24.60 -11.71 -20.21
C LYS A 58 24.15 -12.42 -18.94
N LEU A 59 24.99 -12.40 -17.91
CA LEU A 59 24.58 -12.66 -16.54
C LEU A 59 23.54 -11.60 -16.18
N THR A 60 22.27 -11.90 -16.43
CA THR A 60 21.16 -11.15 -15.84
C THR A 60 21.20 -11.46 -14.36
N ASN A 61 21.80 -10.56 -13.57
CA ASN A 61 21.69 -10.62 -12.11
C ASN A 61 20.21 -10.81 -11.79
N ALA A 62 19.87 -11.91 -11.14
CA ALA A 62 18.58 -12.04 -10.50
C ALA A 62 18.44 -10.83 -9.55
N PRO A 63 17.30 -10.11 -9.57
CA PRO A 63 17.13 -8.97 -8.69
C PRO A 63 17.27 -9.46 -7.25
N THR A 64 18.26 -8.95 -6.53
CA THR A 64 18.43 -9.28 -5.11
C THR A 64 17.20 -8.84 -4.34
N ASP A 65 16.76 -9.67 -3.39
CA ASP A 65 15.60 -9.36 -2.57
C ASP A 65 15.83 -8.07 -1.77
N LEU A 66 14.81 -7.22 -1.70
CA LEU A 66 14.86 -5.99 -0.89
C LEU A 66 14.75 -6.38 0.58
N ARG A 67 15.72 -5.93 1.38
CA ARG A 67 15.76 -6.20 2.81
C ARG A 67 14.81 -5.23 3.52
N VAL A 68 13.83 -5.75 4.25
CA VAL A 68 12.88 -4.96 5.01
C VAL A 68 13.19 -5.07 6.50
N ALA A 69 13.19 -3.93 7.19
CA ALA A 69 13.22 -3.82 8.65
C ALA A 69 11.84 -3.42 9.19
N VAL A 70 11.47 -3.91 10.38
CA VAL A 70 10.27 -3.45 11.10
C VAL A 70 10.67 -2.85 12.44
N ALA A 71 10.47 -1.54 12.60
CA ALA A 71 10.72 -0.82 13.84
C ALA A 71 9.43 -0.81 14.69
N GLY A 72 9.33 -1.72 15.66
CA GLY A 72 8.19 -1.87 16.56
C GLY A 72 7.25 -3.03 16.20
N LEU A 73 7.23 -4.06 17.03
CA LEU A 73 6.32 -5.22 16.90
C LEU A 73 5.01 -5.00 17.69
N GLY A 74 4.34 -3.89 17.40
CA GLY A 74 2.95 -3.66 17.82
C GLY A 74 1.95 -4.43 16.95
N ALA A 75 0.65 -4.11 17.05
CA ALA A 75 -0.41 -4.77 16.27
C ALA A 75 -0.17 -4.71 14.74
N ILE A 76 0.33 -3.57 14.24
CA ILE A 76 0.66 -3.40 12.81
C ILE A 76 1.96 -4.13 12.46
N GLY A 77 3.07 -3.81 13.13
CA GLY A 77 4.39 -4.37 12.81
C GLY A 77 4.45 -5.90 12.90
N THR A 78 3.75 -6.49 13.87
CA THR A 78 3.57 -7.95 13.97
C THR A 78 2.95 -8.55 12.70
N LYS A 79 1.86 -7.94 12.19
CA LYS A 79 1.17 -8.42 10.98
C LYS A 79 1.98 -8.21 9.71
N VAL A 80 2.75 -7.13 9.63
CA VAL A 80 3.65 -6.87 8.49
C VAL A 80 4.82 -7.87 8.48
N ALA A 81 5.41 -8.16 9.64
CA ALA A 81 6.47 -9.15 9.79
C ALA A 81 5.97 -10.58 9.52
N GLU A 82 4.78 -10.97 9.99
CA GLU A 82 4.11 -12.24 9.63
C GLU A 82 3.93 -12.36 8.11
N ALA A 83 3.50 -11.29 7.42
CA ALA A 83 3.30 -11.32 5.98
C ALA A 83 4.61 -11.39 5.18
N LEU A 84 5.71 -10.82 5.69
CA LEU A 84 7.03 -10.94 5.09
C LEU A 84 7.62 -12.34 5.29
N ASP A 85 7.46 -12.95 6.47
CA ASP A 85 7.89 -14.33 6.75
C ASP A 85 7.13 -15.38 5.93
N GLN A 86 5.82 -15.15 5.70
CA GLN A 86 4.99 -15.93 4.77
C GLN A 86 5.38 -15.76 3.29
N GLY A 87 6.25 -14.78 2.99
CA GLY A 87 6.75 -14.49 1.65
C GLY A 87 6.02 -13.34 0.95
N ILE A 88 6.78 -12.31 0.59
CA ILE A 88 6.42 -11.31 -0.41
C ILE A 88 7.48 -11.38 -1.52
N ASN A 89 7.06 -11.42 -2.78
CA ASN A 89 7.98 -11.62 -3.90
C ASN A 89 9.10 -10.55 -3.90
N GLY A 90 10.35 -11.00 -3.93
CA GLY A 90 11.53 -10.15 -4.01
C GLY A 90 11.80 -9.26 -2.79
N LEU A 91 11.22 -9.60 -1.62
CA LEU A 91 11.35 -8.91 -0.33
C LEU A 91 11.61 -9.92 0.80
N VAL A 92 12.49 -9.58 1.75
CA VAL A 92 12.79 -10.42 2.93
C VAL A 92 12.73 -9.63 4.23
N LEU A 93 12.23 -10.23 5.32
CA LEU A 93 12.31 -9.65 6.66
C LEU A 93 13.75 -9.84 7.21
N SER A 94 14.54 -8.79 7.10
CA SER A 94 15.96 -8.79 7.46
C SER A 94 16.21 -8.50 8.95
N ALA A 95 15.48 -7.53 9.51
CA ALA A 95 15.69 -7.05 10.86
C ALA A 95 14.38 -6.59 11.53
N VAL A 96 14.38 -6.60 12.86
CA VAL A 96 13.34 -6.01 13.69
C VAL A 96 13.96 -5.23 14.84
N SER A 97 13.31 -4.17 15.29
CA SER A 97 13.67 -3.48 16.53
C SER A 97 12.48 -3.39 17.48
N VAL A 98 12.73 -3.65 18.76
CA VAL A 98 11.74 -3.58 19.85
C VAL A 98 12.41 -3.14 21.15
N LEU A 99 11.68 -2.39 21.97
CA LEU A 99 12.17 -1.90 23.26
C LEU A 99 12.47 -3.02 24.27
N ASN A 100 11.81 -4.17 24.16
CA ASN A 100 12.03 -5.34 25.02
C ASN A 100 12.09 -6.62 24.16
N PRO A 101 13.30 -7.03 23.70
CA PRO A 101 13.49 -8.24 22.91
C PRO A 101 12.93 -9.52 23.54
N GLU A 102 13.13 -9.72 24.84
CA GLU A 102 12.71 -10.93 25.54
C GLU A 102 11.18 -11.11 25.52
N LYS A 103 10.40 -10.03 25.63
CA LYS A 103 8.94 -10.06 25.48
C LYS A 103 8.51 -10.63 24.11
N HIS A 104 9.30 -10.39 23.06
CA HIS A 104 8.98 -10.83 21.69
C HIS A 104 9.67 -12.15 21.30
N ARG A 105 10.60 -12.67 22.11
CA ARG A 105 11.39 -13.88 21.84
C ARG A 105 10.56 -15.11 21.47
N SER A 106 9.46 -15.37 22.19
CA SER A 106 8.56 -16.49 21.90
C SER A 106 7.84 -16.35 20.55
N TRP A 107 7.47 -15.13 20.16
CA TRP A 107 6.82 -14.87 18.87
C TRP A 107 7.84 -14.88 17.73
N LEU A 108 9.02 -14.27 17.90
CA LEU A 108 10.13 -14.32 16.94
C LEU A 108 10.60 -15.76 16.67
N GLY A 109 10.56 -16.62 17.69
CA GLY A 109 10.87 -18.05 17.55
C GLY A 109 9.88 -18.85 16.70
N LYS A 110 8.72 -18.29 16.33
CA LYS A 110 7.72 -18.91 15.44
C LYS A 110 7.90 -18.53 13.98
N LEU A 111 8.71 -17.52 13.67
CA LEU A 111 9.00 -17.12 12.29
C LEU A 111 9.90 -18.18 11.63
N THR A 112 9.62 -18.44 10.36
CA THR A 112 10.35 -19.39 9.51
C THR A 112 11.77 -18.87 9.24
N SER A 113 11.87 -17.60 8.83
CA SER A 113 13.10 -16.86 8.61
C SER A 113 13.29 -15.88 9.76
N LYS A 114 14.26 -16.17 10.64
CA LYS A 114 14.49 -15.35 11.84
C LYS A 114 15.22 -14.05 11.48
N PRO A 115 14.61 -12.88 11.66
CA PRO A 115 15.29 -11.60 11.43
C PRO A 115 16.32 -11.33 12.53
N ALA A 116 17.31 -10.50 12.21
CA ALA A 116 18.19 -9.92 13.23
C ALA A 116 17.37 -9.03 14.18
N VAL A 117 17.55 -9.18 15.49
CA VAL A 117 16.98 -8.26 16.49
C VAL A 117 18.02 -7.20 16.78
N LEU A 118 17.76 -5.97 16.36
CA LEU A 118 18.74 -4.88 16.37
C LEU A 118 18.22 -3.64 17.11
N PRO A 119 19.12 -2.79 17.66
CA PRO A 119 18.76 -1.44 18.06
C PRO A 119 18.34 -0.61 16.83
N ILE A 120 17.60 0.48 17.03
CA ILE A 120 17.02 1.28 15.93
C ILE A 120 18.13 1.82 15.01
N GLU A 121 19.23 2.24 15.62
CA GLU A 121 20.40 2.87 15.03
C GLU A 121 21.14 1.95 14.05
N ALA A 122 20.97 0.63 14.16
CA ALA A 122 21.58 -0.38 13.29
C ALA A 122 20.64 -0.92 12.21
N LEU A 123 19.37 -0.49 12.16
CA LEU A 123 18.41 -0.98 11.16
C LEU A 123 18.79 -0.55 9.74
N SER A 124 19.34 0.65 9.56
CA SER A 124 19.72 1.21 8.26
C SER A 124 20.81 0.41 7.57
N ASP A 125 21.69 -0.28 8.30
CA ASP A 125 22.73 -1.11 7.70
C ASP A 125 22.16 -2.47 7.25
N ALA A 126 21.24 -3.02 8.05
CA ALA A 126 20.63 -4.31 7.85
C ALA A 126 19.56 -4.34 6.74
N ALA A 127 18.93 -3.20 6.42
CA ALA A 127 17.79 -3.11 5.52
C ALA A 127 17.91 -2.04 4.42
N ASP A 128 17.01 -2.12 3.44
CA ASP A 128 16.81 -1.20 2.32
C ASP A 128 15.47 -0.45 2.43
N ILE A 129 14.52 -1.01 3.20
CA ILE A 129 13.23 -0.39 3.56
C ILE A 129 13.01 -0.54 5.07
N VAL A 130 12.58 0.52 5.77
CA VAL A 130 12.04 0.40 7.15
C VAL A 130 10.54 0.62 7.18
N ILE A 131 9.85 -0.17 8.01
CA ILE A 131 8.45 0.06 8.39
C ILE A 131 8.45 0.65 9.81
N GLU A 132 8.08 1.92 9.91
CA GLU A 132 7.89 2.61 11.19
C GLU A 132 6.56 2.13 11.81
N CYS A 133 6.63 1.48 12.96
CA CYS A 133 5.50 0.97 13.74
C CYS A 133 5.73 1.20 15.24
N ALA A 134 6.32 2.36 15.58
CA ALA A 134 6.88 2.69 16.88
C ALA A 134 6.16 3.91 17.49
N PRO A 135 6.44 4.26 18.77
CA PRO A 135 6.00 5.54 19.32
C PRO A 135 6.58 6.72 18.52
N SER A 136 5.74 7.70 18.18
CA SER A 136 6.07 8.87 17.34
C SER A 136 7.35 9.61 17.74
N LYS A 137 7.69 9.67 19.04
CA LYS A 137 8.94 10.25 19.54
C LYS A 137 10.23 9.61 18.98
N LEU A 138 10.15 8.44 18.35
CA LEU A 138 11.26 7.74 17.70
C LEU A 138 11.31 7.97 16.18
N MET A 139 10.39 8.78 15.63
CA MET A 139 10.26 9.03 14.19
C MET A 139 11.59 9.40 13.54
N ARG A 140 12.28 10.44 14.07
CA ARG A 140 13.57 10.87 13.53
C ARG A 140 14.63 9.76 13.57
N SER A 141 14.78 9.08 14.71
CA SER A 141 15.76 8.00 14.90
C SER A 141 15.54 6.82 13.95
N ILE A 142 14.30 6.55 13.54
CA ILE A 142 13.94 5.47 12.62
C ILE A 142 14.10 5.93 11.15
N VAL A 143 13.63 7.14 10.82
CA VAL A 143 13.50 7.59 9.43
C VAL A 143 14.80 8.21 8.89
N ALA A 144 15.47 9.08 9.67
CA ALA A 144 16.63 9.82 9.17
C ALA A 144 17.74 8.91 8.62
N PRO A 145 18.21 7.86 9.33
CA PRO A 145 19.32 7.02 8.84
C PRO A 145 19.01 6.28 7.53
N PHE A 146 17.73 5.98 7.26
CA PHE A 146 17.31 5.40 6.00
C PHE A 146 17.33 6.44 4.88
N VAL A 147 16.68 7.58 5.08
CA VAL A 147 16.55 8.56 3.99
C VAL A 147 17.86 9.29 3.67
N GLU A 148 18.74 9.47 4.66
CA GLU A 148 20.14 9.92 4.49
C GLU A 148 20.96 8.94 3.64
N SER A 149 20.66 7.64 3.73
CA SER A 149 21.32 6.58 2.96
C SER A 149 20.71 6.35 1.56
N GLY A 150 19.80 7.21 1.10
CA GLY A 150 19.08 7.01 -0.16
C GLY A 150 18.03 5.88 -0.12
N LYS A 151 17.60 5.46 1.07
CA LYS A 151 16.70 4.32 1.30
C LYS A 151 15.25 4.75 1.58
N THR A 152 14.36 3.78 1.67
CA THR A 152 12.92 4.03 1.89
C THR A 152 12.51 3.85 3.36
N ALA A 153 11.73 4.80 3.87
CA ALA A 153 11.03 4.70 5.15
C ALA A 153 9.51 4.76 4.93
N VAL A 154 8.81 3.70 5.31
CA VAL A 154 7.34 3.64 5.32
C VAL A 154 6.84 4.11 6.67
N VAL A 155 6.18 5.27 6.69
CA VAL A 155 5.78 6.00 7.90
C VAL A 155 4.29 5.81 8.18
N LEU A 156 3.97 5.15 9.30
CA LEU A 156 2.58 4.92 9.72
C LEU A 156 2.09 6.02 10.66
N SER A 157 2.99 6.58 11.46
CA SER A 157 2.76 7.70 12.36
C SER A 157 2.87 9.03 11.61
N ALA A 158 2.19 9.14 10.45
CA ALA A 158 2.28 10.28 9.52
C ALA A 158 2.08 11.65 10.19
N GLY A 159 1.29 11.71 11.26
CA GLY A 159 1.10 12.93 12.04
C GLY A 159 2.39 13.52 12.62
N ALA A 160 3.36 12.68 12.99
CA ALA A 160 4.66 13.11 13.52
C ALA A 160 5.60 13.69 12.45
N LEU A 161 5.25 13.59 11.16
CA LEU A 161 5.98 14.29 10.10
C LEU A 161 5.77 15.81 10.18
N LEU A 162 4.69 16.30 10.80
CA LEU A 162 4.45 17.75 10.96
C LEU A 162 5.41 18.40 11.97
N ASP A 163 5.98 17.63 12.89
CA ASP A 163 7.02 18.08 13.83
C ASP A 163 8.45 17.78 13.29
N HIS A 164 8.54 17.14 12.13
CA HIS A 164 9.77 16.64 11.50
C HIS A 164 9.74 16.86 9.98
N GLU A 165 9.21 17.99 9.52
CA GLU A 165 9.10 18.31 8.08
C GLU A 165 10.47 18.37 7.39
N ASP A 166 11.54 18.64 8.16
CA ASP A 166 12.92 18.59 7.70
C ASP A 166 13.36 17.22 7.16
N LEU A 167 12.72 16.12 7.61
CA LEU A 167 12.97 14.78 7.08
C LEU A 167 12.57 14.65 5.60
N ILE A 168 11.61 15.44 5.13
CA ILE A 168 11.16 15.42 3.73
C ILE A 168 12.25 16.03 2.83
N GLU A 169 12.81 17.17 3.24
CA GLU A 169 13.93 17.81 2.53
C GLU A 169 15.23 16.99 2.67
N LEU A 170 15.47 16.36 3.81
CA LEU A 170 16.58 15.42 4.03
C LEU A 170 16.52 14.22 3.07
N ALA A 171 15.33 13.62 2.91
CA ALA A 171 15.10 12.53 1.96
C ALA A 171 15.36 12.97 0.51
N LYS A 172 14.78 14.11 0.13
CA LYS A 172 14.95 14.73 -1.19
C LYS A 172 16.43 15.05 -1.52
N HIS A 173 17.19 15.55 -0.55
CA HIS A 173 18.62 15.85 -0.73
C HIS A 173 19.49 14.61 -0.97
N ASN A 174 19.15 13.47 -0.35
CA ASN A 174 19.95 12.25 -0.39
C ASN A 174 19.37 11.17 -1.34
N GLY A 175 18.29 11.47 -2.05
CA GLY A 175 17.59 10.50 -2.91
C GLY A 175 16.79 9.43 -2.16
N GLY A 176 16.61 9.59 -0.84
CA GLY A 176 15.77 8.73 -0.02
C GLY A 176 14.28 8.96 -0.26
N GLN A 177 13.46 8.07 0.30
CA GLN A 177 12.00 8.15 0.13
C GLN A 177 11.27 8.01 1.45
N ILE A 178 10.37 8.95 1.76
CA ILE A 178 9.36 8.79 2.80
C ILE A 178 8.05 8.39 2.12
N VAL A 179 7.47 7.27 2.56
CA VAL A 179 6.21 6.75 2.05
C VAL A 179 5.18 6.73 3.16
N VAL A 180 4.11 7.50 2.99
CA VAL A 180 2.91 7.39 3.83
C VAL A 180 1.91 6.46 3.12
N PRO A 181 1.65 5.24 3.63
CA PRO A 181 0.67 4.34 3.04
C PRO A 181 -0.75 4.85 3.32
N THR A 182 -1.74 4.39 2.54
CA THR A 182 -3.15 4.79 2.66
C THR A 182 -3.75 4.58 4.06
N GLY A 183 -3.20 3.63 4.82
CA GLY A 183 -3.55 3.43 6.24
C GLY A 183 -5.01 3.04 6.43
N ALA A 184 -5.72 3.78 7.28
CA ALA A 184 -7.13 3.59 7.60
C ALA A 184 -8.07 4.49 6.76
N LEU A 185 -7.64 4.86 5.55
CA LEU A 185 -8.36 5.74 4.63
C LEU A 185 -8.52 5.06 3.25
N ILE A 186 -9.17 5.75 2.30
CA ILE A 186 -9.29 5.34 0.89
C ILE A 186 -8.99 6.52 -0.03
N GLY A 187 -8.63 6.22 -1.28
CA GLY A 187 -8.62 7.20 -2.36
C GLY A 187 -7.48 8.22 -2.36
N LEU A 188 -6.40 8.00 -1.61
CA LEU A 188 -5.22 8.89 -1.68
C LEU A 188 -4.58 8.90 -3.08
N ASP A 189 -4.79 7.86 -3.87
CA ASP A 189 -4.44 7.83 -5.31
C ASP A 189 -5.25 8.87 -6.11
N ALA A 190 -6.57 8.97 -5.88
CA ALA A 190 -7.39 10.03 -6.47
C ALA A 190 -7.01 11.44 -5.99
N VAL A 191 -6.65 11.59 -4.70
CA VAL A 191 -6.20 12.87 -4.15
C VAL A 191 -4.85 13.30 -4.74
N THR A 192 -3.86 12.39 -4.79
CA THR A 192 -2.55 12.68 -5.41
C THR A 192 -2.67 12.97 -6.90
N ALA A 193 -3.56 12.29 -7.62
CA ALA A 193 -3.85 12.60 -9.02
C ALA A 193 -4.45 14.02 -9.19
N ALA A 194 -5.39 14.41 -8.33
CA ALA A 194 -5.94 15.76 -8.33
C ALA A 194 -4.90 16.83 -7.94
N ALA A 195 -3.93 16.48 -7.08
CA ALA A 195 -2.83 17.36 -6.65
C ALA A 195 -1.77 17.63 -7.73
N VAL A 196 -1.80 16.92 -8.87
CA VAL A 196 -1.02 17.28 -10.07
C VAL A 196 -1.58 18.54 -10.73
N GLY A 197 -2.89 18.77 -10.61
CA GLY A 197 -3.56 20.02 -10.97
C GLY A 197 -3.70 20.95 -9.77
N LYS A 198 -4.75 21.78 -9.76
CA LYS A 198 -5.09 22.66 -8.66
C LYS A 198 -6.32 22.16 -7.90
N ILE A 199 -6.09 21.55 -6.75
CA ILE A 199 -7.14 21.35 -5.74
C ILE A 199 -7.52 22.71 -5.14
N GLN A 200 -8.83 22.97 -5.03
CA GLN A 200 -9.43 24.18 -4.51
C GLN A 200 -9.82 24.02 -3.03
N SER A 201 -10.34 22.85 -2.65
CA SER A 201 -10.65 22.52 -1.26
C SER A 201 -10.52 21.02 -0.96
N VAL A 202 -10.14 20.71 0.28
CA VAL A 202 -10.22 19.37 0.87
C VAL A 202 -10.87 19.50 2.23
N ARG A 203 -11.98 18.79 2.45
CA ARG A 203 -12.66 18.69 3.75
C ARG A 203 -12.75 17.22 4.16
N MET A 204 -12.44 16.93 5.42
CA MET A 204 -12.60 15.60 5.99
C MET A 204 -13.41 15.65 7.29
N VAL A 205 -14.53 14.93 7.31
CA VAL A 205 -15.41 14.79 8.47
C VAL A 205 -15.19 13.42 9.08
N THR A 206 -14.80 13.38 10.36
CA THR A 206 -14.57 12.15 11.11
C THR A 206 -15.60 12.01 12.23
N ARG A 207 -16.42 10.96 12.18
CA ARG A 207 -17.34 10.58 13.26
C ARG A 207 -16.76 9.39 14.02
N LYS A 208 -16.84 9.43 15.34
CA LYS A 208 -16.23 8.41 16.21
C LYS A 208 -17.18 8.01 17.33
N PRO A 209 -17.14 6.73 17.75
CA PRO A 209 -17.76 6.32 19.00
C PRO A 209 -17.15 7.12 20.16
N ILE A 210 -18.00 7.50 21.10
CA ILE A 210 -17.68 8.27 22.32
C ILE A 210 -16.43 7.75 23.04
N LEU A 211 -16.37 6.44 23.31
CA LEU A 211 -15.22 5.78 23.96
C LEU A 211 -13.91 5.90 23.18
N GLY A 212 -13.98 6.10 21.86
CA GLY A 212 -12.84 6.29 20.98
C GLY A 212 -12.18 7.68 21.09
N LEU A 213 -12.76 8.61 21.87
CA LEU A 213 -12.26 9.96 22.09
C LEU A 213 -11.76 10.21 23.52
N ALA A 214 -12.06 9.32 24.47
CA ALA A 214 -11.64 9.43 25.86
C ALA A 214 -10.11 9.59 26.01
N GLY A 215 -9.71 10.62 26.76
CA GLY A 215 -8.31 10.94 27.06
C GLY A 215 -7.52 11.62 25.95
N ALA A 216 -8.16 12.17 24.91
CA ALA A 216 -7.46 13.02 23.93
C ALA A 216 -7.10 14.40 24.55
N PRO A 217 -5.91 14.98 24.29
CA PRO A 217 -5.49 16.27 24.86
C PRO A 217 -6.54 17.37 24.75
N TYR A 218 -7.10 17.59 23.55
CA TYR A 218 -8.11 18.63 23.32
C TYR A 218 -9.36 18.47 24.20
N ILE A 219 -9.79 17.22 24.46
CA ILE A 219 -10.95 16.94 25.31
C ILE A 219 -10.69 17.34 26.75
N VAL A 220 -9.49 17.03 27.25
CA VAL A 220 -9.06 17.34 28.61
C VAL A 220 -8.87 18.86 28.78
N GLU A 221 -8.17 19.49 27.84
CA GLU A 221 -7.91 20.93 27.80
C GLU A 221 -9.20 21.77 27.74
N ASN A 222 -10.18 21.33 26.94
CA ASN A 222 -11.48 22.01 26.80
C ASN A 222 -12.56 21.50 27.78
N SER A 223 -12.21 20.63 28.73
CA SER A 223 -13.14 20.07 29.74
C SER A 223 -14.43 19.48 29.14
N ILE A 224 -14.32 18.78 28.00
CA ILE A 224 -15.47 18.22 27.29
C ILE A 224 -15.92 16.93 27.99
N ASP A 225 -17.12 16.96 28.57
CA ASP A 225 -17.76 15.81 29.22
C ASP A 225 -18.29 14.82 28.16
N ILE A 226 -17.39 13.92 27.74
CA ILE A 226 -17.65 12.88 26.73
C ILE A 226 -18.81 11.95 27.12
N GLU A 227 -18.99 11.65 28.41
CA GLU A 227 -19.96 10.65 28.87
C GLU A 227 -21.41 11.15 28.79
N ARG A 228 -21.62 12.47 28.70
CA ARG A 228 -22.94 13.11 28.61
C ARG A 228 -23.37 13.43 27.17
N ILE A 229 -22.59 13.03 26.16
CA ILE A 229 -22.91 13.24 24.75
C ILE A 229 -24.00 12.25 24.31
N THR A 230 -25.25 12.68 24.29
CA THR A 230 -26.41 11.85 23.87
C THR A 230 -26.80 12.03 22.39
N GLU A 231 -26.24 13.02 21.70
CA GLU A 231 -26.47 13.30 20.28
C GLU A 231 -25.13 13.62 19.58
N PRO A 232 -25.03 13.57 18.24
CA PRO A 232 -23.79 13.84 17.52
C PRO A 232 -23.27 15.26 17.77
N LEU A 233 -22.15 15.38 18.49
CA LEU A 233 -21.52 16.65 18.87
C LEU A 233 -20.22 16.87 18.09
N ARG A 234 -20.13 18.01 17.38
CA ARG A 234 -18.86 18.45 16.77
C ARG A 234 -17.93 18.98 17.86
N ILE A 235 -16.90 18.22 18.16
CA ILE A 235 -15.92 18.54 19.20
C ILE A 235 -14.73 19.36 18.67
N PHE A 236 -14.48 19.36 17.36
CA PHE A 236 -13.39 20.10 16.74
C PHE A 236 -13.74 20.51 15.31
N GLU A 237 -13.31 21.70 14.92
CA GLU A 237 -13.25 22.21 13.54
C GLU A 237 -11.94 22.99 13.37
N GLY A 238 -11.20 22.76 12.29
CA GLY A 238 -9.93 23.43 12.04
C GLY A 238 -9.12 22.81 10.90
N THR A 239 -7.82 23.09 10.88
CA THR A 239 -6.83 22.52 9.94
C THR A 239 -6.34 21.13 10.37
N ALA A 240 -5.67 20.40 9.47
CA ALA A 240 -4.95 19.19 9.84
C ALA A 240 -3.77 19.45 10.79
N ARG A 241 -3.13 20.63 10.71
CA ARG A 241 -2.07 21.03 11.65
C ARG A 241 -2.59 21.34 13.05
N GLU A 242 -3.76 21.95 13.19
CA GLU A 242 -4.37 22.22 14.50
C GLU A 242 -4.90 20.93 15.14
N ALA A 243 -5.57 20.08 14.35
CA ALA A 243 -6.02 18.76 14.80
C ALA A 243 -4.86 17.88 15.29
N ALA A 244 -3.65 18.10 14.75
CA ALA A 244 -2.46 17.37 15.14
C ALA A 244 -2.12 17.48 16.62
N LYS A 245 -2.19 18.70 17.14
CA LYS A 245 -1.89 19.02 18.53
C LYS A 245 -2.96 18.45 19.47
N GLY A 246 -4.23 18.62 19.09
CA GLY A 246 -5.37 18.21 19.92
C GLY A 246 -5.68 16.71 19.93
N PHE A 247 -5.42 15.98 18.84
CA PHE A 247 -5.88 14.59 18.64
C PHE A 247 -4.80 13.65 18.05
N PRO A 248 -3.58 13.56 18.64
CA PRO A 248 -2.45 12.83 18.06
C PRO A 248 -2.73 11.36 17.73
N ALA A 249 -3.53 10.67 18.56
CA ALA A 249 -3.90 9.26 18.34
C ALA A 249 -4.82 9.02 17.11
N ASN A 250 -5.41 10.07 16.54
CA ASN A 250 -6.39 10.01 15.45
C ASN A 250 -5.91 10.72 14.18
N LEU A 251 -4.68 11.24 14.22
CA LEU A 251 -4.16 12.23 13.30
C LEU A 251 -3.70 11.65 11.95
N ASN A 252 -3.13 10.45 11.96
CA ASN A 252 -2.35 9.93 10.83
C ASN A 252 -3.13 9.89 9.52
N VAL A 253 -4.44 9.57 9.56
CA VAL A 253 -5.30 9.58 8.35
C VAL A 253 -5.51 10.97 7.77
N ALA A 254 -5.67 11.99 8.61
CA ALA A 254 -5.89 13.36 8.17
C ALA A 254 -4.59 14.00 7.66
N VAL A 255 -3.45 13.68 8.28
CA VAL A 255 -2.15 14.13 7.79
C VAL A 255 -1.77 13.43 6.50
N ALA A 256 -2.00 12.11 6.38
CA ALA A 256 -1.83 11.39 5.11
C ALA A 256 -2.67 11.99 3.96
N LEU A 257 -3.94 12.35 4.23
CA LEU A 257 -4.79 13.07 3.27
C LEU A 257 -4.20 14.44 2.90
N SER A 258 -3.70 15.19 3.90
CA SER A 258 -3.16 16.52 3.68
C SER A 258 -1.85 16.50 2.87
N LEU A 259 -0.96 15.54 3.13
CA LEU A 259 0.30 15.34 2.41
C LEU A 259 0.08 14.80 0.98
N ALA A 260 -1.02 14.08 0.75
CA ALA A 260 -1.47 13.66 -0.59
C ALA A 260 -2.14 14.79 -1.39
N GLY A 261 -2.55 15.89 -0.73
CA GLY A 261 -3.37 16.97 -1.30
C GLY A 261 -2.79 18.37 -1.08
N ILE A 262 -3.58 19.28 -0.51
CA ILE A 262 -3.28 20.73 -0.40
C ILE A 262 -2.42 21.13 0.81
N GLY A 263 -1.77 20.17 1.47
CA GLY A 263 -1.00 20.40 2.67
C GLY A 263 -1.84 20.54 3.95
N PRO A 264 -1.18 20.48 5.13
CA PRO A 264 -1.84 20.38 6.43
C PRO A 264 -2.56 21.67 6.87
N ASP A 265 -2.14 22.82 6.38
CA ASP A 265 -2.68 24.14 6.74
C ASP A 265 -3.94 24.53 5.93
N GLN A 266 -4.15 23.91 4.77
CA GLN A 266 -5.33 24.16 3.92
C GLN A 266 -6.38 23.05 4.06
N THR A 267 -5.97 21.82 4.33
CA THR A 267 -6.89 20.69 4.56
C THR A 267 -7.75 20.93 5.80
N ARG A 268 -9.08 20.99 5.62
CA ARG A 268 -10.06 21.24 6.70
C ARG A 268 -10.57 19.95 7.32
N LEU A 269 -10.73 19.95 8.65
CA LEU A 269 -11.20 18.83 9.43
C LEU A 269 -12.36 19.20 10.34
N GLU A 270 -13.29 18.26 10.46
CA GLU A 270 -14.27 18.22 11.53
C GLU A 270 -14.16 16.89 12.28
N ILE A 271 -14.14 16.94 13.61
CA ILE A 271 -14.20 15.73 14.45
C ILE A 271 -15.50 15.78 15.26
N TRP A 272 -16.26 14.68 15.17
CA TRP A 272 -17.56 14.52 15.79
C TRP A 272 -17.53 13.32 16.76
N ALA A 273 -17.94 13.55 18.00
CA ALA A 273 -18.33 12.52 18.94
C ALA A 273 -19.77 12.11 18.60
N ASP A 274 -19.99 10.87 18.18
CA ASP A 274 -21.28 10.43 17.66
C ASP A 274 -21.71 9.13 18.39
N PRO A 275 -22.75 9.17 19.25
CA PRO A 275 -23.25 7.99 19.96
C PRO A 275 -23.91 6.97 19.02
N THR A 276 -24.27 7.37 17.79
CA THR A 276 -24.98 6.50 16.84
C THR A 276 -24.04 5.61 16.03
N VAL A 277 -22.73 5.91 16.01
CA VAL A 277 -21.73 5.11 15.29
C VAL A 277 -20.99 4.15 16.22
N THR A 278 -20.86 2.89 15.79
CA THR A 278 -20.09 1.85 16.49
C THR A 278 -18.64 1.72 16.00
N ARG A 279 -18.27 2.50 14.97
CA ARG A 279 -16.97 2.45 14.28
C ARG A 279 -16.53 3.87 13.90
N ASN A 280 -15.23 4.05 13.67
CA ASN A 280 -14.72 5.30 13.09
C ASN A 280 -15.17 5.39 11.63
N VAL A 281 -15.88 6.48 11.30
CA VAL A 281 -16.33 6.81 9.95
C VAL A 281 -15.57 8.04 9.48
N HIS A 282 -14.92 7.95 8.33
CA HIS A 282 -14.27 9.10 7.68
C HIS A 282 -14.97 9.38 6.36
N ARG A 283 -15.41 10.62 6.17
CA ARG A 283 -15.87 11.16 4.87
C ARG A 283 -14.88 12.21 4.40
N ILE A 284 -14.52 12.16 3.13
CA ILE A 284 -13.65 13.12 2.46
C ILE A 284 -14.43 13.73 1.31
N GLU A 285 -14.27 15.04 1.11
CA GLU A 285 -14.77 15.80 -0.01
C GLU A 285 -13.58 16.58 -0.61
N VAL A 286 -13.39 16.46 -1.93
CA VAL A 286 -12.33 17.13 -2.68
C VAL A 286 -12.96 17.85 -3.87
N GLU A 287 -12.55 19.10 -4.06
CA GLU A 287 -12.90 19.92 -5.21
C GLU A 287 -11.60 20.43 -5.85
N SER A 288 -11.39 20.10 -7.12
CA SER A 288 -10.24 20.55 -7.92
C SER A 288 -10.68 21.05 -9.30
N ASP A 289 -9.74 21.63 -10.03
CA ASP A 289 -9.87 21.97 -11.46
C ASP A 289 -10.14 20.76 -12.39
N SER A 290 -9.81 19.57 -11.93
CA SER A 290 -9.80 18.32 -12.70
C SER A 290 -10.93 17.36 -12.31
N ALA A 291 -11.37 17.38 -11.04
CA ALA A 291 -12.45 16.53 -10.54
C ALA A 291 -13.09 17.10 -9.27
N ARG A 292 -14.35 16.73 -9.05
CA ARG A 292 -15.01 16.86 -7.74
C ARG A 292 -15.48 15.49 -7.30
N PHE A 293 -15.07 15.04 -6.12
CA PHE A 293 -15.37 13.70 -5.63
C PHE A 293 -15.54 13.66 -4.11
N SER A 294 -16.28 12.65 -3.67
CA SER A 294 -16.48 12.35 -2.25
C SER A 294 -16.27 10.87 -1.99
N MET A 295 -15.72 10.56 -0.81
CA MET A 295 -15.31 9.21 -0.45
C MET A 295 -15.67 8.96 1.01
N ALA A 296 -16.07 7.74 1.36
CA ALA A 296 -16.38 7.36 2.73
C ALA A 296 -15.86 5.96 3.06
N ILE A 297 -15.28 5.81 4.26
CA ILE A 297 -14.85 4.53 4.81
C ILE A 297 -15.35 4.37 6.25
N GLU A 298 -15.84 3.18 6.57
CA GLU A 298 -16.09 2.71 7.93
C GLU A 298 -15.02 1.68 8.33
N ASN A 299 -14.20 2.02 9.32
CA ASN A 299 -13.09 1.16 9.71
C ASN A 299 -13.54 0.00 10.61
N ILE A 300 -13.22 -1.24 10.22
CA ILE A 300 -13.33 -2.41 11.11
C ILE A 300 -12.17 -2.37 12.11
N PRO A 301 -12.42 -2.30 13.44
CA PRO A 301 -11.35 -2.24 14.43
C PRO A 301 -10.51 -3.52 14.48
N SER A 302 -9.21 -3.34 14.73
CA SER A 302 -8.29 -4.42 15.10
C SER A 302 -8.43 -4.79 16.58
N GLU A 303 -7.52 -5.63 17.08
CA GLU A 303 -7.32 -5.90 18.51
C GLU A 303 -7.05 -4.62 19.31
N ASN A 304 -6.54 -3.57 18.66
CA ASN A 304 -6.59 -2.20 19.17
C ASN A 304 -7.83 -1.48 18.59
N PRO A 305 -8.84 -1.11 19.41
CA PRO A 305 -10.05 -0.42 18.96
C PRO A 305 -9.79 0.91 18.23
N ARG A 306 -8.64 1.55 18.48
CA ARG A 306 -8.25 2.82 17.85
C ARG A 306 -7.63 2.65 16.46
N THR A 307 -7.29 1.43 16.04
CA THR A 307 -6.61 1.14 14.76
C THR A 307 -7.48 0.25 13.88
N GLY A 308 -7.75 0.68 12.63
CA GLY A 308 -8.48 -0.14 11.65
C GLY A 308 -7.61 -1.29 11.13
N ARG A 309 -8.19 -2.49 10.97
CA ARG A 309 -7.47 -3.69 10.44
C ARG A 309 -6.80 -3.44 9.10
N ILE A 310 -7.41 -2.60 8.25
CA ILE A 310 -6.92 -2.23 6.93
C ILE A 310 -5.56 -1.52 6.97
N THR A 311 -5.18 -0.89 8.10
CA THR A 311 -3.90 -0.17 8.24
C THR A 311 -2.70 -1.07 7.93
N ALA A 312 -2.61 -2.25 8.56
CA ALA A 312 -1.54 -3.21 8.29
C ALA A 312 -1.63 -3.81 6.88
N LEU A 313 -2.85 -4.03 6.38
CA LEU A 313 -3.08 -4.51 5.02
C LEU A 313 -2.61 -3.50 3.96
N SER A 314 -2.72 -2.20 4.23
CA SER A 314 -2.22 -1.14 3.33
C SER A 314 -0.69 -1.18 3.17
N VAL A 315 0.05 -1.46 4.26
CA VAL A 315 1.50 -1.66 4.23
C VAL A 315 1.86 -2.92 3.44
N ILE A 316 1.15 -4.03 3.70
CA ILE A 316 1.37 -5.30 2.98
C ILE A 316 1.06 -5.14 1.49
N ALA A 317 0.04 -4.37 1.13
CA ALA A 317 -0.29 -4.04 -0.27
C ALA A 317 0.80 -3.18 -0.93
N TYR A 318 1.31 -2.15 -0.23
CA TYR A 318 2.44 -1.34 -0.68
C TYR A 318 3.71 -2.20 -0.90
N LEU A 319 4.03 -3.10 0.04
CA LEU A 319 5.20 -3.99 -0.08
C LEU A 319 5.05 -4.95 -1.26
N ARG A 320 3.85 -5.50 -1.48
CA ARG A 320 3.55 -6.32 -2.66
C ARG A 320 3.70 -5.55 -3.98
N LYS A 321 3.32 -4.26 -4.03
CA LYS A 321 3.50 -3.41 -5.22
C LYS A 321 4.97 -3.28 -5.65
N GLN A 322 5.94 -3.33 -4.72
CA GLN A 322 7.36 -3.07 -5.02
C GLN A 322 7.92 -3.98 -6.12
N ARG A 323 7.56 -5.26 -6.14
CA ARG A 323 8.04 -6.25 -7.13
C ARG A 323 6.93 -6.83 -8.01
N ALA A 324 5.69 -6.34 -7.90
CA ALA A 324 4.58 -6.82 -8.72
C ALA A 324 4.69 -6.40 -10.20
N SER A 325 4.50 -7.36 -11.10
CA SER A 325 4.43 -7.14 -12.56
C SER A 325 3.19 -6.36 -13.02
N LEU A 326 2.12 -6.37 -12.21
CA LEU A 326 0.92 -5.57 -12.39
C LEU A 326 0.75 -4.67 -11.16
N ARG A 327 0.57 -3.37 -11.39
CA ARG A 327 0.28 -2.36 -10.37
C ARG A 327 -1.06 -1.71 -10.69
N VAL A 328 -1.85 -1.42 -9.65
CA VAL A 328 -3.19 -0.82 -9.74
C VAL A 328 -3.25 0.39 -8.80
N GLY A 329 -3.78 1.51 -9.29
CA GLY A 329 -3.57 2.82 -8.68
C GLY A 329 -2.11 3.28 -8.77
N THR A 330 -1.81 4.45 -8.19
CA THR A 330 -0.44 4.92 -7.95
C THR A 330 0.30 4.04 -6.95
#